data_AF-A0A8T0BPX7-F1
#
_entry.id   AF-A0A8T0BPX7-F1
#
_cell.length_a   1.000
_cell.length_b   1.000
_cell.length_c   1.000
_cell.angle_alpha   90.00
_cell.angle_beta   90.00
_cell.angle_gamma   90.00
#
_symmetry.space_group_name_H-M   'P 1'
#
loop_
_entity.id
_entity.type
_entity.pdbx_description
1 polymer ?
#
loop_
_entity_poly.entity_id
_entity_poly.type
_entity_poly.pdbx_seq_one_letter_code
_entity_poly.pdbx_strand_id
1 'polypeptide(L)'
;MYEMMAEYTLYPTNAEYIQVAKALIVKYPFLRDKEGNGFVTKLLIKFKAERAPLVSDSEVRKLKEKFGDTKQSRSTSASTSLCRKPASVAYETCVGENSTSVEAHVNVLQSEYQKKHPDISTVKDRMARTFSWRHREITEGMSVEDVVRNYPYLRTPDGFFDEIDRIHPSPSSFCHRFREGFARVLPNVLKLATAKQYTETRQNALAEDLPGIDLRAGLIFLPSIFREKIEHYITMKEEDPATPFPTIQLMENDWKTAIIRREHSVVKVDGMVVCQCTSLDEAFMTAFCMYFTFNITYPPHLKNTLTFLQRRIGNIVDEGDKPLPVTLLRTINLYIKSSCLKCTIAQSAHGGHSVSLN
;
A
#
# COMPACT_ATOMS: atom_id res chain seq x y z
N MET A 1 -21.56 27.66 -25.70
CA MET A 1 -20.74 28.28 -24.64
C MET A 1 -19.27 27.92 -24.79
N TYR A 2 -18.93 26.63 -24.76
CA TYR A 2 -17.55 26.19 -25.07
C TYR A 2 -17.08 26.75 -26.42
N GLU A 3 -17.83 26.51 -27.50
CA GLU A 3 -17.50 26.97 -28.87
C GLU A 3 -17.23 28.48 -28.91
N MET A 4 -18.16 29.29 -28.41
CA MET A 4 -18.00 30.74 -28.33
C MET A 4 -16.76 31.19 -27.54
N MET A 5 -16.38 30.51 -26.47
CA MET A 5 -15.16 30.87 -25.71
C MET A 5 -13.90 30.37 -26.42
N ALA A 6 -13.96 29.20 -27.05
CA ALA A 6 -12.86 28.58 -27.78
C ALA A 6 -12.47 29.37 -29.04
N GLU A 7 -13.39 30.15 -29.61
CA GLU A 7 -13.10 31.13 -30.68
C GLU A 7 -12.09 32.21 -30.24
N TYR A 8 -12.05 32.56 -28.94
CA TYR A 8 -11.13 33.58 -28.42
C TYR A 8 -9.88 32.98 -27.78
N THR A 9 -10.02 31.88 -27.04
CA THR A 9 -8.88 31.20 -26.40
C THR A 9 -9.18 29.75 -26.02
N LEU A 10 -8.21 28.86 -26.24
CA LEU A 10 -8.24 27.48 -25.73
C LEU A 10 -7.76 27.38 -24.26
N TYR A 11 -7.20 28.46 -23.70
CA TYR A 11 -6.73 28.54 -22.31
C TYR A 11 -7.36 29.71 -21.53
N PRO A 12 -8.68 29.70 -21.29
CA PRO A 12 -9.28 30.69 -20.43
C PRO A 12 -8.71 30.63 -19.00
N THR A 13 -8.54 31.80 -18.41
CA THR A 13 -8.23 32.02 -17.00
C THR A 13 -9.43 31.72 -16.12
N ASN A 14 -9.19 31.52 -14.82
CA ASN A 14 -10.27 31.30 -13.85
C ASN A 14 -11.26 32.48 -13.81
N ALA A 15 -10.75 33.72 -13.95
CA ALA A 15 -11.58 34.91 -14.01
C ALA A 15 -12.54 34.89 -15.22
N GLU A 16 -12.05 34.50 -16.40
CA GLU A 16 -12.87 34.40 -17.62
C GLU A 16 -13.94 33.30 -17.50
N TYR A 17 -13.60 32.14 -16.91
CA TYR A 17 -14.60 31.09 -16.64
C TYR A 17 -15.71 31.59 -15.70
N ILE A 18 -15.33 32.29 -14.63
CA ILE A 18 -16.28 32.86 -13.66
C ILE A 18 -17.15 33.91 -14.32
N GLN A 19 -16.58 34.78 -15.17
CA GLN A 19 -17.32 35.84 -15.86
C GLN A 19 -18.38 35.26 -16.81
N VAL A 20 -18.01 34.26 -17.62
CA VAL A 20 -18.93 33.62 -18.56
C VAL A 20 -20.02 32.82 -17.82
N ALA A 21 -19.67 32.13 -16.74
CA ALA A 21 -20.64 31.44 -15.91
C ALA A 21 -21.64 32.43 -15.26
N LYS A 22 -21.16 33.57 -14.76
CA LYS A 22 -22.02 34.64 -14.21
C LYS A 22 -22.94 35.24 -15.27
N ALA A 23 -22.42 35.57 -16.45
CA ALA A 23 -23.21 36.11 -17.55
C ALA A 23 -24.32 35.15 -17.99
N LEU A 24 -24.04 33.84 -18.00
CA LEU A 24 -25.03 32.81 -18.31
C LEU A 24 -26.14 32.75 -17.25
N ILE A 25 -25.79 32.80 -15.96
CA ILE A 25 -26.76 32.79 -14.86
C ILE A 25 -27.63 34.05 -14.90
N VAL A 26 -27.08 35.20 -15.28
CA VAL A 26 -27.85 36.45 -15.46
C VAL A 26 -28.85 36.30 -16.62
N LYS A 27 -28.43 35.73 -17.76
CA LYS A 27 -29.28 35.53 -18.93
C LYS A 27 -30.36 34.45 -18.72
N TYR A 28 -30.04 33.41 -17.95
CA TYR A 28 -30.93 32.28 -17.65
C TYR A 28 -30.97 32.01 -16.13
N PRO A 29 -31.78 32.76 -15.38
CA PRO A 29 -31.79 32.70 -13.91
C PRO A 29 -32.12 31.32 -13.34
N PHE A 30 -32.86 30.48 -14.07
CA PHE A 30 -33.20 29.11 -13.66
C PHE A 30 -31.99 28.14 -13.66
N LEU A 31 -30.86 28.53 -14.25
CA LEU A 31 -29.61 27.78 -14.19
C LEU A 31 -28.82 28.06 -12.90
N ARG A 32 -29.32 28.87 -11.97
CA ARG A 32 -28.64 29.15 -10.71
C ARG A 32 -28.54 27.89 -9.84
N ASP A 33 -27.33 27.37 -9.69
CA ASP A 33 -27.01 26.26 -8.78
C ASP A 33 -27.00 26.74 -7.32
N LYS A 34 -27.34 25.86 -6.37
CA LYS A 34 -27.35 26.14 -4.92
C LYS A 34 -25.94 26.43 -4.38
N GLU A 35 -24.91 25.90 -5.04
CA GLU A 35 -23.50 25.96 -4.60
C GLU A 35 -22.63 26.91 -5.45
N GLY A 36 -23.18 27.55 -6.49
CA GLY A 36 -22.55 28.64 -7.26
C GLY A 36 -21.37 28.28 -8.19
N ASN A 37 -20.73 27.10 -8.04
CA ASN A 37 -19.48 26.75 -8.72
C ASN A 37 -19.59 25.62 -9.78
N GLY A 38 -20.77 25.03 -9.96
CA GLY A 38 -20.97 23.87 -10.83
C GLY A 38 -20.65 24.12 -12.31
N PHE A 39 -21.00 25.29 -12.84
CA PHE A 39 -20.79 25.62 -14.27
C PHE A 39 -19.33 25.87 -14.61
N VAL A 40 -18.59 26.57 -13.74
CA VAL A 40 -17.15 26.82 -13.89
C VAL A 40 -16.39 25.49 -13.97
N THR A 41 -16.74 24.54 -13.09
CA THR A 41 -16.12 23.21 -13.08
C THR A 41 -16.40 22.42 -14.35
N LYS A 42 -17.65 22.45 -14.85
CA LYS A 42 -18.04 21.76 -16.11
C LYS A 42 -17.32 22.34 -17.33
N LEU A 43 -17.20 23.67 -17.42
CA LEU A 43 -16.43 24.36 -18.46
C LEU A 43 -14.96 23.97 -18.42
N LEU A 44 -14.35 23.96 -17.23
CA LEU A 44 -12.94 23.61 -17.05
C LEU A 44 -12.67 22.17 -17.48
N ILE A 45 -13.57 21.23 -17.15
CA ILE A 45 -13.49 19.83 -17.61
C ILE A 45 -13.62 19.75 -19.14
N LYS A 46 -14.59 20.47 -19.73
CA LYS A 46 -14.81 20.50 -21.19
C LYS A 46 -13.59 21.01 -21.94
N PHE A 47 -13.01 22.15 -21.54
CA PHE A 47 -11.78 22.68 -22.14
C PHE A 47 -10.58 21.74 -21.97
N LYS A 48 -10.49 20.98 -20.87
CA LYS A 48 -9.44 19.96 -20.72
C LYS A 48 -9.64 18.79 -21.67
N ALA A 49 -10.87 18.31 -21.84
CA ALA A 49 -11.17 17.19 -22.73
C ALA A 49 -10.89 17.52 -24.20
N GLU A 50 -11.28 18.72 -24.65
CA GLU A 50 -11.10 19.15 -26.05
C GLU A 50 -9.64 19.43 -26.42
N ARG A 51 -8.79 19.78 -25.44
CA ARG A 51 -7.34 19.93 -25.63
C ARG A 51 -6.56 18.62 -25.56
N ALA A 52 -7.14 17.57 -24.97
CA ALA A 52 -6.47 16.29 -24.83
C ALA A 52 -5.97 15.71 -26.17
N PRO A 53 -6.74 15.74 -27.29
CA PRO A 53 -6.29 15.24 -28.58
C PRO A 53 -5.39 16.21 -29.38
N LEU A 54 -5.32 17.50 -29.02
CA LEU A 54 -4.59 18.55 -29.76
C LEU A 54 -3.08 18.57 -29.46
N VAL A 55 -2.42 17.42 -29.53
CA VAL A 55 -1.01 17.24 -29.13
C VAL A 55 -0.03 17.88 -30.12
N SER A 56 -0.42 18.03 -31.40
CA SER A 56 0.40 18.60 -32.48
C SER A 56 0.31 20.14 -32.59
N ASP A 57 -0.62 20.78 -31.88
CA ASP A 57 -0.81 22.22 -31.93
C ASP A 57 0.32 22.95 -31.19
N SER A 58 0.94 23.92 -31.87
CA SER A 58 2.15 24.60 -31.37
C SER A 58 1.91 25.45 -30.11
N GLU A 59 0.70 25.95 -29.91
CA GLU A 59 0.30 26.81 -28.80
C GLU A 59 -0.13 25.96 -27.59
N VAL A 60 -0.86 24.86 -27.85
CA VAL A 60 -1.19 23.83 -26.85
C VAL A 60 0.08 23.20 -26.27
N ARG A 61 1.09 22.94 -27.12
CA ARG A 61 2.39 22.39 -26.69
C ARG A 61 3.14 23.36 -25.76
N LYS A 62 3.29 24.63 -26.15
CA LYS A 62 3.96 25.67 -25.34
C LYS A 62 3.30 25.87 -23.97
N LEU A 63 1.96 25.86 -23.92
CA LEU A 63 1.23 26.08 -22.68
C LEU A 63 1.14 24.82 -21.80
N LYS A 64 1.19 23.61 -22.38
CA LYS A 64 1.42 22.35 -21.64
C LYS A 64 2.83 22.31 -21.04
N GLU A 65 3.85 22.77 -21.75
CA GLU A 65 5.22 22.88 -21.21
C GLU A 65 5.30 23.89 -20.06
N LYS A 66 4.57 25.01 -20.16
CA LYS A 66 4.59 26.08 -19.15
C LYS A 66 3.74 25.79 -17.90
N PHE A 67 2.60 25.12 -18.05
CA PHE A 67 1.59 24.95 -16.98
C PHE A 67 1.17 23.51 -16.72
N GLY A 68 1.63 22.55 -17.53
CA GLY A 68 1.42 21.13 -17.27
C GLY A 68 2.37 20.64 -16.19
N ASP A 69 1.89 19.73 -15.33
CA ASP A 69 2.76 18.96 -14.44
C ASP A 69 3.79 18.22 -15.30
N THR A 70 5.01 18.75 -15.32
CA THR A 70 6.11 18.20 -16.09
C THR A 70 6.52 16.88 -15.41
N LYS A 71 5.96 15.75 -15.88
CA LYS A 71 6.70 14.48 -15.80
C LYS A 71 7.84 14.61 -16.79
N GLN A 72 8.95 15.14 -16.29
CA GLN A 72 10.16 15.37 -17.06
C GLN A 72 10.55 14.07 -17.76
N SER A 73 10.57 14.16 -19.09
CA SER A 73 11.09 13.13 -19.98
C SER A 73 12.54 12.84 -19.57
N ARG A 74 12.80 11.59 -19.20
CA ARG A 74 14.12 11.06 -18.89
C ARG A 74 14.93 11.01 -20.18
N SER A 75 15.92 11.89 -20.31
CA SER A 75 17.07 11.61 -21.15
C SER A 75 17.90 10.53 -20.46
N THR A 76 17.88 9.32 -21.03
CA THR A 76 19.01 8.39 -21.08
C THR A 76 19.93 8.33 -19.86
N SER A 77 19.41 7.75 -18.77
CA SER A 77 20.16 6.80 -17.95
C SER A 77 19.18 5.80 -17.35
N ALA A 78 19.38 4.53 -17.71
CA ALA A 78 18.62 3.41 -17.20
C ALA A 78 18.98 3.20 -15.72
N SER A 79 18.21 3.83 -14.84
CA SER A 79 18.03 3.46 -13.43
C SER A 79 16.66 3.98 -13.03
N THR A 80 15.63 3.24 -13.42
CA THR A 80 14.24 3.52 -13.06
C THR A 80 14.15 3.27 -11.57
N SER A 81 14.05 4.35 -10.78
CA SER A 81 14.04 4.29 -9.32
C SER A 81 12.84 3.49 -8.82
N LEU A 82 13.01 2.18 -8.70
CA LEU A 82 12.10 1.28 -7.98
C LEU A 82 12.19 1.51 -6.47
N CYS A 83 13.16 2.28 -6.00
CA CYS A 83 13.41 2.52 -4.58
C CYS A 83 12.48 3.56 -3.97
N ARG A 84 11.99 3.30 -2.75
CA ARG A 84 11.23 4.33 -2.01
C ARG A 84 12.17 5.45 -1.61
N LYS A 85 11.59 6.63 -1.42
CA LYS A 85 12.30 7.73 -0.75
C LYS A 85 12.53 7.30 0.70
N PRO A 86 13.75 7.41 1.24
CA PRO A 86 14.00 7.09 2.63
C PRO A 86 13.07 7.95 3.50
N ALA A 87 12.38 7.32 4.45
CA ALA A 87 11.87 8.05 5.59
C ALA A 87 13.08 8.74 6.23
N SER A 88 12.97 10.04 6.54
CA SER A 88 14.06 10.81 7.16
C SER A 88 14.26 10.42 8.62
N VAL A 89 14.48 9.14 8.88
CA VAL A 89 15.24 8.73 10.04
C VAL A 89 16.65 9.20 9.74
N ALA A 90 17.08 10.26 10.42
CA ALA A 90 18.48 10.63 10.48
C ALA A 90 19.23 9.32 10.73
N TYR A 91 20.01 8.86 9.73
CA TYR A 91 20.80 7.65 9.87
C TYR A 91 21.66 7.91 11.10
N GLU A 92 21.31 7.27 12.22
CA GLU A 92 22.26 7.11 13.30
C GLU A 92 23.42 6.40 12.62
N THR A 93 24.46 7.21 12.34
CA THR A 93 25.82 6.78 12.04
C THR A 93 26.00 5.45 12.73
N CYS A 94 26.31 4.38 12.01
CA CYS A 94 26.38 3.03 12.57
C CYS A 94 27.27 3.03 13.82
N VAL A 95 26.72 3.30 15.01
CA VAL A 95 27.53 3.59 16.19
C VAL A 95 27.95 2.23 16.74
N GLY A 96 29.20 1.87 16.45
CA GLY A 96 29.87 0.74 17.09
C GLY A 96 30.33 -0.38 16.15
N GLU A 97 29.78 -0.49 14.93
CA GLU A 97 30.11 -1.58 14.00
C GLU A 97 30.85 -1.04 12.75
N ASN A 98 31.96 -1.67 12.38
CA ASN A 98 32.72 -1.39 11.15
C ASN A 98 32.53 -2.52 10.12
N SER A 99 33.01 -2.32 8.89
CA SER A 99 32.84 -3.32 7.80
C SER A 99 33.30 -4.72 8.20
N THR A 100 34.44 -4.85 8.87
CA THR A 100 34.99 -6.14 9.32
C THR A 100 34.12 -6.79 10.39
N SER A 101 33.58 -6.00 11.32
CA SER A 101 32.68 -6.49 12.37
C SER A 101 31.33 -6.95 11.79
N VAL A 102 30.77 -6.18 10.85
CA VAL A 102 29.55 -6.56 10.13
C VAL A 102 29.75 -7.87 9.37
N GLU A 103 30.87 -8.02 8.67
CA GLU A 103 31.21 -9.27 7.97
C GLU A 103 31.31 -10.45 8.93
N ALA A 104 31.93 -10.26 10.11
CA ALA A 104 31.97 -11.29 11.15
C ALA A 104 30.56 -11.68 11.63
N HIS A 105 29.65 -10.71 11.79
CA HIS A 105 28.26 -10.99 12.15
C HIS A 105 27.50 -11.73 11.05
N VAL A 106 27.70 -11.36 9.79
CA VAL A 106 27.13 -12.04 8.61
C VAL A 106 27.60 -13.49 8.55
N ASN A 107 28.89 -13.75 8.77
CA ASN A 107 29.45 -15.10 8.80
C ASN A 107 28.82 -15.95 9.91
N VAL A 108 28.59 -15.37 11.10
CA VAL A 108 27.86 -16.06 12.18
C VAL A 108 26.45 -16.41 11.74
N LEU A 109 25.69 -15.47 11.15
CA LEU A 109 24.33 -15.72 10.67
C LEU A 109 24.28 -16.85 9.64
N GLN A 110 25.21 -16.86 8.68
CA GLN A 110 25.31 -17.93 7.68
C GLN A 110 25.64 -19.28 8.33
N SER A 111 26.55 -19.30 9.31
CA SER A 111 26.91 -20.51 10.04
C SER A 111 25.74 -21.05 10.89
N GLU A 112 25.00 -20.18 11.57
CA GLU A 112 23.82 -20.56 12.35
C GLU A 112 22.71 -21.13 11.45
N TYR A 113 22.52 -20.55 10.26
CA TYR A 113 21.50 -20.99 9.32
C TYR A 113 21.75 -22.40 8.76
N GLN A 114 23.00 -22.86 8.74
CA GLN A 114 23.36 -24.22 8.32
C GLN A 114 23.13 -25.27 9.42
N LYS A 115 22.90 -24.86 10.67
CA LYS A 115 22.69 -25.78 11.79
C LYS A 115 21.28 -26.32 11.78
N LYS A 116 21.12 -27.59 12.18
CA LYS A 116 19.82 -28.20 12.43
C LYS A 116 19.03 -27.49 13.54
N HIS A 117 19.74 -26.97 14.54
CA HIS A 117 19.19 -26.24 15.68
C HIS A 117 19.99 -24.94 15.88
N PRO A 118 19.61 -23.85 15.18
CA PRO A 118 20.29 -22.58 15.32
C PRO A 118 20.10 -21.96 16.71
N ASP A 119 21.09 -21.21 17.19
CA ASP A 119 20.92 -20.38 18.39
C ASP A 119 20.13 -19.12 18.05
N ILE A 120 18.82 -19.15 18.31
CA ILE A 120 17.90 -18.06 18.03
C ILE A 120 18.27 -16.76 18.76
N SER A 121 18.86 -16.85 19.96
CA SER A 121 19.30 -15.66 20.70
C SER A 121 20.45 -14.98 19.97
N THR A 122 21.45 -15.76 19.57
CA THR A 122 22.58 -15.28 18.77
C THR A 122 22.12 -14.71 17.43
N VAL A 123 21.19 -15.39 16.74
CA VAL A 123 20.63 -14.90 15.47
C VAL A 123 19.96 -13.54 15.64
N LYS A 124 19.11 -13.37 16.66
CA LYS A 124 18.41 -12.09 16.92
C LYS A 124 19.38 -10.96 17.23
N ASP A 125 20.41 -11.20 18.05
CA ASP A 125 21.46 -10.22 18.35
C ASP A 125 22.24 -9.83 17.09
N ARG A 126 22.67 -10.80 16.28
CA ARG A 126 23.43 -10.54 15.03
C ARG A 126 22.58 -9.84 13.96
N MET A 127 21.30 -10.19 13.82
CA MET A 127 20.36 -9.50 12.92
C MET A 127 20.14 -8.04 13.34
N ALA A 128 20.10 -7.76 14.65
CA ALA A 128 19.95 -6.42 15.19
C ALA A 128 21.20 -5.55 14.98
N ARG A 129 22.40 -6.09 15.28
CA ARG A 129 23.67 -5.38 15.09
C ARG A 129 23.95 -5.01 13.63
N THR A 130 23.51 -5.85 12.71
CA THR A 130 23.70 -5.64 11.26
C THR A 130 22.59 -4.81 10.61
N PHE A 131 21.54 -4.43 11.35
CA PHE A 131 20.36 -3.77 10.79
C PHE A 131 20.69 -2.47 10.06
N SER A 132 21.39 -1.53 10.71
CA SER A 132 21.69 -0.22 10.12
C SER A 132 22.58 -0.33 8.88
N TRP A 133 23.54 -1.26 8.89
CA TRP A 133 24.41 -1.52 7.74
C TRP A 133 23.64 -2.13 6.57
N ARG A 134 22.86 -3.18 6.84
CA ARG A 134 21.98 -3.83 5.86
C ARG A 134 21.02 -2.84 5.21
N HIS A 135 20.34 -2.01 6.00
CA HIS A 135 19.38 -1.04 5.48
C HIS A 135 20.06 0.04 4.61
N ARG A 136 21.28 0.45 4.97
CA ARG A 136 22.09 1.35 4.15
C ARG A 136 22.44 0.71 2.81
N GLU A 137 22.99 -0.50 2.82
CA GLU A 137 23.39 -1.21 1.59
C GLU A 137 22.20 -1.46 0.65
N ILE A 138 21.03 -1.78 1.19
CA ILE A 138 19.78 -1.90 0.42
C ILE A 138 19.38 -0.57 -0.20
N THR A 139 19.50 0.53 0.54
CA THR A 139 19.22 1.87 0.02
C THR A 139 20.23 2.29 -1.06
N GLU A 140 21.48 1.84 -0.93
CA GLU A 140 22.58 2.05 -1.89
C GLU A 140 22.49 1.11 -3.12
N GLY A 141 21.51 0.20 -3.16
CA GLY A 141 21.20 -0.61 -4.34
C GLY A 141 21.65 -2.07 -4.28
N MET A 142 21.90 -2.63 -3.09
CA MET A 142 22.13 -4.07 -2.93
C MET A 142 20.94 -4.88 -3.50
N SER A 143 21.25 -5.92 -4.29
CA SER A 143 20.22 -6.77 -4.91
C SER A 143 19.48 -7.63 -3.88
N VAL A 144 18.24 -8.02 -4.18
CA VAL A 144 17.47 -8.93 -3.31
C VAL A 144 18.24 -10.23 -3.06
N GLU A 145 18.88 -10.78 -4.10
CA GLU A 145 19.69 -11.99 -4.02
C GLU A 145 20.84 -11.86 -3.01
N ASP A 146 21.58 -10.76 -3.08
CA ASP A 146 22.70 -10.50 -2.18
C ASP A 146 22.22 -10.31 -0.73
N VAL A 147 21.10 -9.60 -0.52
CA VAL A 147 20.50 -9.42 0.81
C VAL A 147 20.18 -10.78 1.44
N VAL A 148 19.47 -11.65 0.73
CA VAL A 148 19.05 -12.95 1.29
C VAL A 148 20.19 -13.98 1.34
N ARG A 149 21.30 -13.73 0.64
CA ARG A 149 22.54 -14.50 0.75
C ARG A 149 23.35 -14.10 1.98
N ASN A 150 23.45 -12.80 2.25
CA ASN A 150 24.16 -12.28 3.43
C ASN A 150 23.33 -12.50 4.71
N TYR A 151 22.01 -12.36 4.63
CA TYR A 151 21.09 -12.43 5.76
C TYR A 151 20.04 -13.51 5.52
N PRO A 152 20.39 -14.81 5.65
CA PRO A 152 19.50 -15.91 5.27
C PRO A 152 18.23 -16.01 6.12
N TYR A 153 18.19 -15.39 7.30
CA TYR A 153 16.98 -15.28 8.11
C TYR A 153 15.94 -14.32 7.52
N LEU A 154 16.29 -13.50 6.51
CA LEU A 154 15.33 -12.82 5.64
C LEU A 154 14.77 -13.74 4.52
N ARG A 155 14.81 -15.06 4.73
CA ARG A 155 14.09 -16.07 3.94
C ARG A 155 12.95 -16.71 4.73
N THR A 156 12.67 -16.20 5.93
CA THR A 156 11.58 -16.68 6.79
C THR A 156 10.57 -15.56 7.06
N PRO A 157 9.28 -15.88 7.25
CA PRO A 157 8.25 -14.88 7.56
C PRO A 157 8.59 -14.06 8.80
N ASP A 158 9.01 -14.72 9.89
CA ASP A 158 9.39 -14.07 11.15
C ASP A 158 10.55 -13.09 10.98
N GLY A 159 11.53 -13.43 10.12
CA GLY A 159 12.64 -12.53 9.83
C GLY A 159 12.19 -11.22 9.18
N PHE A 160 11.21 -11.27 8.28
CA PHE A 160 10.60 -10.08 7.69
C PHE A 160 9.77 -9.28 8.70
N PHE A 161 9.01 -9.94 9.56
CA PHE A 161 8.20 -9.26 10.59
C PHE A 161 9.09 -8.52 11.59
N ASP A 162 10.15 -9.18 12.07
CA ASP A 162 11.14 -8.58 12.96
C ASP A 162 11.84 -7.39 12.27
N GLU A 163 12.14 -7.49 10.97
CA GLU A 163 12.76 -6.39 10.22
C GLU A 163 11.84 -5.17 10.12
N ILE A 164 10.53 -5.36 9.87
CA ILE A 164 9.56 -4.26 9.88
C ILE A 164 9.46 -3.62 11.26
N ASP A 165 9.47 -4.42 12.33
CA ASP A 165 9.43 -3.87 13.69
C ASP A 165 10.70 -3.07 14.04
N ARG A 166 11.84 -3.33 13.38
CA ARG A 166 13.04 -2.47 13.48
C ARG A 166 12.93 -1.19 12.65
N ILE A 167 12.39 -1.27 11.42
CA ILE A 167 12.19 -0.10 10.55
C ILE A 167 11.11 0.84 11.12
N HIS A 168 10.04 0.28 11.68
CA HIS A 168 8.91 1.00 12.25
C HIS A 168 8.59 0.50 13.67
N PRO A 169 9.41 0.90 14.67
CA PRO A 169 9.24 0.49 16.05
C PRO A 169 7.85 0.81 16.61
N SER A 170 7.28 -0.15 17.34
CA SER A 170 5.95 -0.07 17.92
C SER A 170 5.86 -0.95 19.18
N PRO A 171 4.96 -0.64 20.15
CA PRO A 171 4.76 -1.46 21.36
C PRO A 171 4.28 -2.89 21.07
N SER A 172 3.62 -3.12 19.95
CA SER A 172 3.14 -4.45 19.52
C SER A 172 3.80 -4.85 18.20
N SER A 173 4.09 -6.15 18.06
CA SER A 173 4.72 -6.70 16.86
C SER A 173 3.89 -6.46 15.60
N PHE A 174 4.56 -6.37 14.46
CA PHE A 174 3.92 -6.11 13.17
C PHE A 174 2.84 -7.14 12.86
N CYS A 175 3.12 -8.43 13.04
CA CYS A 175 2.14 -9.51 12.80
C CYS A 175 0.88 -9.32 13.65
N HIS A 176 1.03 -8.97 14.94
CA HIS A 176 -0.10 -8.69 15.82
C HIS A 176 -0.89 -7.46 15.35
N ARG A 177 -0.20 -6.33 15.11
CA ARG A 177 -0.82 -5.09 14.61
C ARG A 177 -1.60 -5.32 13.34
N PHE A 178 -1.00 -6.03 12.38
CA PHE A 178 -1.62 -6.29 11.09
C PHE A 178 -2.89 -7.13 11.24
N ARG A 179 -2.81 -8.25 11.97
CA ARG A 179 -3.96 -9.14 12.20
C ARG A 179 -5.08 -8.43 12.94
N GLU A 180 -4.77 -7.72 14.01
CA GLU A 180 -5.76 -6.98 14.79
C GLU A 180 -6.38 -5.83 13.98
N GLY A 181 -5.55 -5.04 13.30
CA GLY A 181 -5.97 -3.96 12.43
C GLY A 181 -6.89 -4.45 11.32
N PHE A 182 -6.56 -5.59 10.71
CA PHE A 182 -7.36 -6.19 9.65
C PHE A 182 -8.67 -6.77 10.18
N ALA A 183 -8.65 -7.44 11.34
CA ALA A 183 -9.86 -7.98 11.98
C ALA A 183 -10.92 -6.89 12.22
N ARG A 184 -10.51 -5.66 12.55
CA ARG A 184 -11.42 -4.51 12.75
C ARG A 184 -12.16 -4.08 11.48
N VAL A 185 -11.57 -4.29 10.30
CA VAL A 185 -12.16 -3.89 9.01
C VAL A 185 -12.76 -5.08 8.25
N LEU A 186 -12.39 -6.30 8.63
CA LEU A 186 -12.73 -7.54 7.94
C LEU A 186 -14.24 -7.71 7.68
N PRO A 187 -15.16 -7.52 8.65
CA PRO A 187 -16.59 -7.68 8.40
C PRO A 187 -17.11 -6.76 7.28
N ASN A 188 -16.56 -5.56 7.20
CA ASN A 188 -16.93 -4.58 6.18
C ASN A 188 -16.36 -4.97 4.82
N VAL A 189 -15.11 -5.44 4.77
CA VAL A 189 -14.47 -5.94 3.54
C VAL A 189 -15.31 -7.08 2.95
N LEU A 190 -15.68 -8.06 3.78
CA LEU A 190 -16.47 -9.22 3.36
C LEU A 190 -17.89 -8.86 2.93
N LYS A 191 -18.54 -7.91 3.61
CA LYS A 191 -19.88 -7.42 3.23
C LYS A 191 -19.89 -6.81 1.84
N LEU A 192 -18.81 -6.15 1.44
CA LEU A 192 -18.70 -5.45 0.15
C LEU A 192 -18.22 -6.38 -0.96
N ALA A 193 -17.42 -7.36 -0.59
CA ALA A 193 -17.07 -8.47 -1.44
C ALA A 193 -18.25 -9.44 -1.55
N THR A 194 -19.33 -9.03 -2.20
CA THR A 194 -20.54 -9.86 -2.42
C THR A 194 -20.28 -10.96 -3.47
N ALA A 195 -19.27 -11.79 -3.26
CA ALA A 195 -18.94 -12.92 -4.12
C ALA A 195 -19.77 -14.13 -3.71
N LYS A 196 -20.68 -14.58 -4.59
CA LYS A 196 -21.48 -15.80 -4.41
C LYS A 196 -20.62 -17.02 -4.03
N GLN A 197 -19.42 -17.10 -4.63
CA GLN A 197 -18.44 -18.15 -4.36
C GLN A 197 -17.95 -18.15 -2.90
N TYR A 198 -17.76 -16.98 -2.28
CA TYR A 198 -17.35 -16.89 -0.88
C TYR A 198 -18.47 -17.30 0.07
N THR A 199 -19.73 -16.91 -0.18
CA THR A 199 -20.85 -17.29 0.69
C THR A 199 -21.05 -18.81 0.78
N GLU A 200 -20.95 -19.51 -0.35
CA GLU A 200 -21.03 -20.97 -0.39
C GLU A 200 -19.81 -21.62 0.29
N THR A 201 -18.61 -21.13 -0.01
CA THR A 201 -17.35 -21.59 0.60
C THR A 201 -17.36 -21.44 2.12
N ARG A 202 -17.85 -20.30 2.62
CA ARG A 202 -17.98 -20.00 4.04
C ARG A 202 -18.96 -20.94 4.73
N GLN A 203 -20.11 -21.20 4.12
CA GLN A 203 -21.13 -22.08 4.71
C GLN A 203 -20.60 -23.51 4.88
N ASN A 204 -19.92 -24.04 3.85
CA ASN A 204 -19.33 -25.38 3.89
C ASN A 204 -18.24 -25.46 4.95
N ALA A 205 -17.39 -24.43 5.04
CA ALA A 205 -16.29 -24.46 5.97
C ALA A 205 -16.68 -24.23 7.45
N LEU A 206 -17.79 -23.52 7.71
CA LEU A 206 -18.39 -23.48 9.04
C LEU A 206 -18.87 -24.85 9.52
N ALA A 207 -19.29 -25.72 8.59
CA ALA A 207 -19.65 -27.10 8.93
C ALA A 207 -18.42 -27.95 9.29
N GLU A 208 -17.24 -27.60 8.76
CA GLU A 208 -15.97 -28.31 8.98
C GLU A 208 -15.08 -27.66 10.06
N ASP A 209 -15.56 -26.61 10.75
CA ASP A 209 -14.84 -25.85 11.79
C ASP A 209 -13.43 -25.36 11.37
N LEU A 210 -13.31 -24.87 10.13
CA LEU A 210 -12.02 -24.44 9.59
C LEU A 210 -11.66 -22.98 9.96
N PRO A 211 -10.59 -22.74 10.75
CA PRO A 211 -10.26 -21.39 11.22
C PRO A 211 -9.56 -20.52 10.18
N GLY A 212 -9.84 -19.21 10.22
CA GLY A 212 -9.12 -18.17 9.48
C GLY A 212 -9.59 -17.93 8.04
N ILE A 213 -10.71 -18.52 7.64
CA ILE A 213 -11.29 -18.39 6.29
C ILE A 213 -11.71 -16.97 5.97
N ASP A 214 -12.39 -16.33 6.92
CA ASP A 214 -12.83 -14.95 6.76
C ASP A 214 -11.62 -14.02 6.55
N LEU A 215 -10.53 -14.23 7.29
CA LEU A 215 -9.27 -13.48 7.10
C LEU A 215 -8.71 -13.65 5.69
N ARG A 216 -8.53 -14.89 5.23
CA ARG A 216 -8.00 -15.20 3.88
C ARG A 216 -8.87 -14.63 2.77
N ALA A 217 -10.18 -14.80 2.86
CA ALA A 217 -11.14 -14.22 1.92
C ALA A 217 -11.08 -12.68 1.93
N GLY A 218 -11.01 -12.06 3.11
CA GLY A 218 -10.88 -10.62 3.23
C GLY A 218 -9.63 -10.09 2.55
N LEU A 219 -8.48 -10.75 2.71
CA LEU A 219 -7.22 -10.37 2.06
C LEU A 219 -7.33 -10.47 0.52
N ILE A 220 -7.94 -11.53 0.01
CA ILE A 220 -8.17 -11.71 -1.44
C ILE A 220 -9.08 -10.63 -2.01
N PHE A 221 -10.14 -10.26 -1.29
CA PHE A 221 -11.11 -9.29 -1.79
C PHE A 221 -10.72 -7.83 -1.58
N LEU A 222 -9.81 -7.55 -0.66
CA LEU A 222 -9.41 -6.17 -0.32
C LEU A 222 -9.06 -5.31 -1.56
N PRO A 223 -8.26 -5.77 -2.54
CA PRO A 223 -7.94 -4.95 -3.71
C PRO A 223 -9.15 -4.51 -4.52
N SER A 224 -10.17 -5.37 -4.63
CA SER A 224 -11.37 -5.08 -5.42
C SER A 224 -12.12 -3.85 -4.91
N ILE A 225 -12.08 -3.59 -3.59
CA ILE A 225 -12.68 -2.42 -2.96
C ILE A 225 -12.04 -1.12 -3.47
N PHE A 226 -10.76 -1.18 -3.83
CA PHE A 226 -10.02 -0.06 -4.41
C PHE A 226 -9.98 -0.09 -5.95
N ARG A 227 -10.76 -0.98 -6.58
CA ARG A 227 -10.75 -1.25 -8.03
C ARG A 227 -9.37 -1.71 -8.53
N GLU A 228 -8.63 -2.38 -7.65
CA GLU A 228 -7.35 -3.01 -7.94
C GLU A 228 -7.56 -4.53 -8.07
N LYS A 229 -6.67 -5.17 -8.81
CA LYS A 229 -6.74 -6.60 -9.13
C LYS A 229 -5.81 -7.38 -8.22
N ILE A 230 -6.34 -8.40 -7.53
CA ILE A 230 -5.56 -9.24 -6.61
C ILE A 230 -4.49 -10.04 -7.36
N GLU A 231 -4.71 -10.30 -8.65
CA GLU A 231 -3.82 -11.04 -9.55
C GLU A 231 -2.47 -10.35 -9.76
N HIS A 232 -2.36 -9.05 -9.45
CA HIS A 232 -1.07 -8.36 -9.44
C HIS A 232 -0.24 -8.60 -8.17
N TYR A 233 -0.83 -9.22 -7.15
CA TYR A 233 -0.20 -9.50 -5.86
C TYR A 233 -0.10 -11.00 -5.57
N ILE A 234 -1.10 -11.76 -6.03
CA ILE A 234 -1.15 -13.22 -5.92
C ILE A 234 -1.28 -13.82 -7.31
N THR A 235 -0.35 -14.71 -7.67
CA THR A 235 -0.37 -15.52 -8.88
C THR A 235 -0.68 -16.97 -8.55
N MET A 236 -1.36 -17.65 -9.48
CA MET A 236 -1.69 -19.07 -9.38
C MET A 236 -0.84 -19.93 -10.33
N LYS A 237 -0.15 -19.31 -11.29
CA LYS A 237 0.62 -20.00 -12.34
C LYS A 237 2.12 -19.93 -12.08
N GLU A 238 2.83 -20.97 -12.50
CA GLU A 238 4.31 -21.00 -12.47
C GLU A 238 4.96 -20.05 -13.47
N GLU A 239 4.30 -19.75 -14.59
CA GLU A 239 4.89 -19.05 -15.76
C GLU A 239 4.54 -17.56 -15.85
N ASP A 240 4.19 -16.90 -14.75
CA ASP A 240 4.01 -15.44 -14.79
C ASP A 240 5.36 -14.73 -15.00
N PRO A 241 5.38 -13.65 -15.80
CA PRO A 241 6.61 -12.93 -16.11
C PRO A 241 7.26 -12.40 -14.82
N ALA A 242 8.59 -12.50 -14.76
CA ALA A 242 9.36 -11.96 -13.65
C ALA A 242 8.99 -10.49 -13.42
N THR A 243 8.52 -10.21 -12.22
CA THR A 243 8.11 -8.89 -11.77
C THR A 243 9.08 -8.41 -10.68
N PRO A 244 9.47 -7.13 -10.68
CA PRO A 244 10.30 -6.56 -9.64
C PRO A 244 9.56 -6.35 -8.32
N PHE A 245 8.26 -6.63 -8.28
CA PHE A 245 7.43 -6.45 -7.09
C PHE A 245 7.22 -7.77 -6.34
N PRO A 246 7.18 -7.73 -4.99
CA PRO A 246 6.79 -8.87 -4.18
C PRO A 246 5.44 -9.46 -4.63
N THR A 247 5.48 -10.74 -5.00
CA THR A 247 4.35 -11.48 -5.57
C THR A 247 4.24 -12.84 -4.89
N ILE A 248 3.03 -13.19 -4.46
CA ILE A 248 2.73 -14.45 -3.79
C ILE A 248 2.32 -15.45 -4.86
N GLN A 249 3.01 -16.57 -4.96
CA GLN A 249 2.61 -17.67 -5.80
C GLN A 249 1.95 -18.76 -4.94
N LEU A 250 0.71 -19.09 -5.29
CA LEU A 250 -0.02 -20.22 -4.74
C LEU A 250 0.33 -21.51 -5.51
N MET A 251 0.30 -22.64 -4.81
CA MET A 251 0.48 -23.96 -5.44
C MET A 251 -0.79 -24.41 -6.18
N GLU A 252 -1.96 -23.92 -5.75
CA GLU A 252 -3.26 -24.29 -6.29
C GLU A 252 -3.81 -23.22 -7.24
N ASN A 253 -4.60 -23.68 -8.22
CA ASN A 253 -5.11 -22.85 -9.32
C ASN A 253 -6.51 -22.26 -9.09
N ASP A 254 -7.04 -22.34 -7.86
CA ASP A 254 -8.38 -21.85 -7.57
C ASP A 254 -8.51 -21.10 -6.23
N TRP A 255 -9.31 -20.02 -6.25
CA TRP A 255 -9.51 -19.15 -5.09
C TRP A 255 -10.25 -19.84 -3.94
N LYS A 256 -11.09 -20.84 -4.23
CA LYS A 256 -11.86 -21.54 -3.20
C LYS A 256 -10.93 -22.38 -2.32
N THR A 257 -10.00 -23.10 -2.94
CA THR A 257 -8.97 -23.88 -2.25
C THR A 257 -8.02 -22.96 -1.48
N ALA A 258 -7.60 -21.83 -2.08
CA ALA A 258 -6.77 -20.83 -1.41
C ALA A 258 -7.43 -20.21 -0.15
N ILE A 259 -8.76 -20.13 -0.13
CA ILE A 259 -9.53 -19.66 1.03
C ILE A 259 -9.68 -20.75 2.09
N ILE A 260 -9.97 -21.98 1.70
CA ILE A 260 -10.27 -23.09 2.62
C ILE A 260 -8.97 -23.62 3.25
N ARG A 261 -7.99 -23.96 2.42
CA ARG A 261 -6.83 -24.74 2.83
C ARG A 261 -5.70 -23.87 3.39
N ARG A 262 -4.94 -24.45 4.31
CA ARG A 262 -3.65 -23.92 4.76
C ARG A 262 -2.57 -24.66 3.99
N GLU A 263 -2.14 -24.07 2.89
CA GLU A 263 -1.13 -24.67 2.04
C GLU A 263 0.09 -23.76 1.92
N HIS A 264 1.19 -24.41 1.53
CA HIS A 264 2.43 -23.73 1.27
C HIS A 264 2.26 -22.75 0.11
N SER A 265 2.84 -21.58 0.29
CA SER A 265 2.94 -20.56 -0.75
C SER A 265 4.35 -20.02 -0.77
N VAL A 266 4.77 -19.47 -1.91
CA VAL A 266 6.08 -18.87 -2.05
C VAL A 266 5.94 -17.40 -2.39
N VAL A 267 6.78 -16.57 -1.79
CA VAL A 267 6.84 -15.14 -2.15
C VAL A 267 8.07 -14.92 -3.01
N LYS A 268 7.85 -14.37 -4.19
CA LYS A 268 8.86 -14.05 -5.19
C LYS A 268 9.09 -12.55 -5.29
N VAL A 269 10.32 -12.16 -5.56
CA VAL A 269 10.72 -10.78 -5.93
C VAL A 269 11.74 -10.91 -7.06
N ASP A 270 11.68 -10.09 -8.10
CA ASP A 270 12.56 -10.20 -9.28
C ASP A 270 12.57 -11.62 -9.90
N GLY A 271 11.44 -12.34 -9.80
CA GLY A 271 11.30 -13.72 -10.27
C GLY A 271 11.97 -14.79 -9.41
N MET A 272 12.82 -14.42 -8.44
CA MET A 272 13.45 -15.35 -7.51
C MET A 272 12.54 -15.67 -6.31
N VAL A 273 12.53 -16.93 -5.87
CA VAL A 273 11.85 -17.33 -4.63
C VAL A 273 12.64 -16.82 -3.44
N VAL A 274 12.01 -15.97 -2.64
CA VAL A 274 12.63 -15.35 -1.46
C VAL A 274 12.24 -16.07 -0.17
N CYS A 275 10.96 -16.36 0.00
CA CYS A 275 10.42 -16.91 1.24
C CYS A 275 9.36 -17.97 0.97
N GLN A 276 9.38 -19.06 1.74
CA GLN A 276 8.29 -20.02 1.81
C GLN A 276 7.40 -19.69 3.00
N CYS A 277 6.09 -19.77 2.82
CA CYS A 277 5.08 -19.48 3.83
C CYS A 277 4.16 -20.69 3.98
N THR A 278 3.61 -20.88 5.17
CA THR A 278 2.73 -22.00 5.54
C THR A 278 1.24 -21.70 5.34
N SER A 279 0.92 -20.43 5.08
CA SER A 279 -0.45 -19.96 4.89
C SER A 279 -0.50 -18.71 4.03
N LEU A 280 -1.66 -18.47 3.40
CA LEU A 280 -1.89 -17.31 2.56
C LEU A 280 -1.75 -16.00 3.35
N ASP A 281 -2.29 -15.91 4.57
CA ASP A 281 -2.19 -14.68 5.36
C ASP A 281 -0.74 -14.37 5.76
N GLU A 282 0.05 -15.38 6.09
CA GLU A 282 1.48 -15.24 6.33
C GLU A 282 2.23 -14.78 5.07
N ALA A 283 1.95 -15.36 3.91
CA ALA A 283 2.53 -14.94 2.64
C ALA A 283 2.15 -13.50 2.27
N PHE A 284 0.89 -13.14 2.53
CA PHE A 284 0.37 -11.81 2.28
C PHE A 284 1.10 -10.75 3.11
N MET A 285 1.26 -11.01 4.42
CA MET A 285 2.02 -10.15 5.31
C MET A 285 3.50 -10.11 4.92
N THR A 286 4.10 -11.26 4.59
CA THR A 286 5.51 -11.37 4.22
C THR A 286 5.82 -10.58 2.94
N ALA A 287 5.02 -10.76 1.88
CA ALA A 287 5.14 -9.96 0.66
C ALA A 287 4.95 -8.45 0.91
N PHE A 288 4.10 -8.08 1.87
CA PHE A 288 3.89 -6.68 2.23
C PHE A 288 5.13 -6.10 2.93
N CYS A 289 5.77 -6.88 3.79
CA CYS A 289 7.00 -6.50 4.49
C CYS A 289 8.16 -6.27 3.50
N MET A 290 8.26 -7.10 2.46
CA MET A 290 9.33 -7.02 1.46
C MET A 290 9.43 -5.65 0.77
N TYR A 291 8.31 -4.90 0.66
CA TYR A 291 8.38 -3.54 0.11
C TYR A 291 9.19 -2.57 0.97
N PHE A 292 9.25 -2.78 2.28
CA PHE A 292 10.06 -1.94 3.18
C PHE A 292 11.45 -2.55 3.33
N THR A 293 11.54 -3.86 3.53
CA THR A 293 12.82 -4.57 3.70
C THR A 293 13.74 -4.36 2.51
N PHE A 294 13.23 -4.51 1.28
CA PHE A 294 14.01 -4.30 0.05
C PHE A 294 13.88 -2.89 -0.52
N ASN A 295 13.29 -1.96 0.24
CA ASN A 295 13.08 -0.57 -0.18
C ASN A 295 12.32 -0.42 -1.52
N ILE A 296 11.37 -1.30 -1.84
CA ILE A 296 10.64 -1.31 -3.13
C ILE A 296 9.41 -0.39 -3.07
N THR A 297 9.25 0.47 -4.06
CA THR A 297 8.06 1.32 -4.23
C THR A 297 6.81 0.51 -4.55
N TYR A 298 5.67 0.97 -4.03
CA TYR A 298 4.40 0.33 -4.38
C TYR A 298 4.10 0.47 -5.87
N PRO A 299 3.73 -0.63 -6.55
CA PRO A 299 3.34 -0.55 -7.94
C PRO A 299 2.08 0.30 -8.10
N PRO A 300 1.94 1.09 -9.18
CA PRO A 300 0.78 1.95 -9.39
C PRO A 300 -0.57 1.23 -9.34
N HIS A 301 -0.59 -0.05 -9.72
CA HIS A 301 -1.80 -0.88 -9.82
C HIS A 301 -2.23 -1.56 -8.51
N LEU A 302 -1.44 -1.46 -7.43
CA LEU A 302 -1.82 -1.88 -6.06
C LEU A 302 -1.63 -0.75 -5.03
N LYS A 303 -1.41 0.47 -5.50
CA LYS A 303 -0.99 1.58 -4.65
C LYS A 303 -1.99 1.87 -3.54
N ASN A 304 -3.29 1.81 -3.82
CA ASN A 304 -4.32 2.13 -2.84
C ASN A 304 -4.43 1.03 -1.78
N THR A 305 -4.44 -0.24 -2.20
CA THR A 305 -4.47 -1.39 -1.29
C THR A 305 -3.28 -1.35 -0.34
N LEU A 306 -2.07 -1.22 -0.89
CA LEU A 306 -0.85 -1.25 -0.09
C LEU A 306 -0.72 -0.01 0.82
N THR A 307 -1.15 1.17 0.35
CA THR A 307 -1.22 2.38 1.20
C THR A 307 -2.26 2.22 2.32
N PHE A 308 -3.41 1.62 2.03
CA PHE A 308 -4.42 1.33 3.05
C PHE A 308 -3.88 0.37 4.11
N LEU A 309 -3.21 -0.71 3.69
CA LEU A 309 -2.55 -1.65 4.58
C LEU A 309 -1.49 -0.95 5.45
N GLN A 310 -0.60 -0.17 4.85
CA GLN A 310 0.43 0.58 5.58
C GLN A 310 -0.19 1.49 6.65
N ARG A 311 -1.11 2.38 6.25
CA ARG A 311 -1.57 3.46 7.14
C ARG A 311 -2.68 3.07 8.10
N ARG A 312 -3.57 2.15 7.70
CA ARG A 312 -4.75 1.80 8.51
C ARG A 312 -4.61 0.48 9.24
N ILE A 313 -3.86 -0.46 8.68
CA ILE A 313 -3.73 -1.81 9.22
C ILE A 313 -2.42 -1.96 10.00
N GLY A 314 -1.28 -1.66 9.37
CA GLY A 314 0.05 -1.73 9.98
C GLY A 314 0.38 -0.54 10.89
N ASN A 315 -0.38 0.57 10.80
CA ASN A 315 -0.09 1.82 11.49
C ASN A 315 1.36 2.31 11.27
N ILE A 316 1.83 2.19 10.03
CA ILE A 316 3.15 2.63 9.59
C ILE A 316 2.99 4.03 8.98
N VAL A 317 3.75 4.99 9.47
CA VAL A 317 3.73 6.39 9.01
C VAL A 317 5.16 6.81 8.71
N ASP A 318 5.41 7.29 7.50
CA ASP A 318 6.69 7.83 7.07
C ASP A 318 6.68 9.37 7.23
N GLU A 319 7.83 9.98 7.49
CA GLU A 319 7.92 11.44 7.56
C GLU A 319 7.60 12.10 6.20
N GLY A 320 6.84 13.18 6.23
CA GLY A 320 6.39 13.89 5.00
C GLY A 320 5.25 13.19 4.25
N ASP A 321 4.68 12.16 4.86
CA ASP A 321 3.56 11.44 4.29
C ASP A 321 2.34 12.34 4.07
N LYS A 322 1.85 12.34 2.83
CA LYS A 322 0.63 13.07 2.48
C LYS A 322 -0.58 12.45 3.18
N PRO A 323 -1.65 13.24 3.43
CA PRO A 323 -2.92 12.70 3.85
C PRO A 323 -3.36 11.58 2.92
N LEU A 324 -4.06 10.59 3.48
CA LEU A 324 -4.62 9.50 2.69
C LEU A 324 -5.38 10.07 1.48
N PRO A 325 -5.15 9.56 0.26
CA PRO A 325 -5.91 9.94 -0.92
C PRO A 325 -7.41 10.00 -0.62
N VAL A 326 -8.11 11.01 -1.15
CA VAL A 326 -9.56 11.17 -0.94
C VAL A 326 -10.33 9.91 -1.32
N THR A 327 -9.86 9.16 -2.32
CA THR A 327 -10.39 7.84 -2.69
C THR A 327 -10.32 6.86 -1.51
N LEU A 328 -9.17 6.74 -0.84
CA LEU A 328 -9.00 5.91 0.34
C LEU A 328 -9.88 6.41 1.50
N LEU A 329 -9.90 7.71 1.77
CA LEU A 329 -10.73 8.29 2.83
C LEU A 329 -12.22 8.06 2.58
N ARG A 330 -12.69 8.23 1.34
CA ARG A 330 -14.08 7.93 0.96
C ARG A 330 -14.38 6.47 1.15
N THR A 331 -13.52 5.57 0.69
CA THR A 331 -13.72 4.14 0.91
C THR A 331 -13.76 3.82 2.40
N ILE A 332 -12.80 4.31 3.19
CA ILE A 332 -12.76 4.14 4.65
C ILE A 332 -14.04 4.68 5.31
N ASN A 333 -14.51 5.86 4.89
CA ASN A 333 -15.65 6.52 5.50
C ASN A 333 -17.01 5.94 5.08
N LEU A 334 -17.15 5.54 3.81
CA LEU A 334 -18.38 4.97 3.27
C LEU A 334 -18.56 3.52 3.68
N TYR A 335 -17.45 2.79 3.81
CA TYR A 335 -17.48 1.35 3.86
C TYR A 335 -16.93 0.76 5.16
N ILE A 336 -16.03 1.45 5.86
CA ILE A 336 -15.24 0.85 6.96
C ILE A 336 -15.49 1.56 8.32
N LYS A 337 -16.25 2.66 8.36
CA LYS A 337 -16.46 3.49 9.57
C LYS A 337 -17.49 2.96 10.60
N SER A 338 -18.10 1.80 10.39
CA SER A 338 -19.18 1.30 11.26
C SER A 338 -18.74 0.96 12.70
N SER A 339 -17.43 0.83 12.98
CA SER A 339 -16.93 0.37 14.29
C SER A 339 -16.45 1.49 15.23
N CYS A 340 -16.27 2.74 14.75
CA CYS A 340 -15.57 3.76 15.53
C CYS A 340 -16.50 4.73 16.30
N LEU A 341 -17.78 4.86 15.89
CA LEU A 341 -18.71 5.77 16.59
C LEU A 341 -19.14 5.28 17.99
N LYS A 342 -18.98 3.99 18.31
CA LYS A 342 -19.40 3.46 19.62
C LYS A 342 -18.40 3.74 20.74
N CYS A 343 -17.12 3.96 20.45
CA CYS A 343 -16.13 4.28 21.48
C CYS A 343 -16.21 5.72 21.98
N THR A 344 -16.52 6.69 21.10
CA THR A 344 -16.63 8.10 21.51
C THR A 344 -17.86 8.36 22.37
N ILE A 345 -18.96 7.64 22.15
CA ILE A 345 -20.20 7.79 22.95
C ILE A 345 -20.06 7.14 24.33
N ALA A 346 -19.29 6.05 24.46
CA ALA A 346 -19.06 5.39 25.75
C ALA A 346 -18.18 6.21 26.72
N GLN A 347 -17.25 7.03 26.19
CA GLN A 347 -16.43 7.93 27.02
C GLN A 347 -17.17 9.21 27.44
N SER A 348 -18.22 9.64 26.71
CA SER A 348 -19.07 10.77 27.11
C SER A 348 -20.19 10.39 28.10
N ALA A 349 -20.48 9.09 28.28
CA ALA A 349 -21.58 8.61 29.13
C ALA A 349 -21.17 8.23 30.57
N HIS A 350 -19.88 8.32 30.92
CA HIS A 350 -19.36 8.04 32.27
C HIS A 350 -18.71 9.26 32.96
N GLY A 351 -18.87 10.45 32.39
CA GLY A 351 -18.34 11.71 32.93
C GLY A 351 -19.40 12.66 33.50
N GLY A 352 -20.53 12.15 33.99
CA GLY A 352 -21.63 12.98 34.48
C GLY A 352 -22.19 12.50 35.82
N HIS A 353 -21.99 13.33 36.85
CA HIS A 353 -22.61 13.34 38.18
C HIS A 353 -21.91 12.63 39.34
N SER A 354 -21.13 13.41 40.09
CA SER A 354 -21.48 13.72 41.49
C SER A 354 -20.83 15.04 41.94
N VAL A 355 -21.61 16.11 41.86
CA VAL A 355 -21.40 17.31 42.68
C VAL A 355 -22.29 17.16 43.92
N SER A 356 -21.64 17.35 45.07
CA SER A 356 -22.10 17.38 46.45
C SER A 356 -23.57 17.79 46.71
N LEU A 357 -24.17 17.20 47.75
CA LEU A 357 -24.96 17.93 48.75
C LEU A 357 -25.06 17.12 50.06
N ASN A 358 -24.69 17.80 51.15
CA ASN A 358 -24.79 17.52 52.60
C ASN A 358 -23.79 16.55 53.24
#